data_AF-A0A6B2CE96-F1
#
_entry.id   AF-A0A6B2CE96-F1
#
_cell.length_a   1.000
_cell.length_b   1.000
_cell.length_c   1.000
_cell.angle_alpha   90.00
_cell.angle_beta   90.00
_cell.angle_gamma   90.00
#
_symmetry.space_group_name_H-M   'P 1'
#
loop_
_entity.id
_entity.type
_entity.pdbx_description
1 polymer ?
#
loop_
_entity_poly.entity_id
_entity_poly.type
_entity_poly.pdbx_seq_one_letter_code
_entity_poly.pdbx_strand_id
1 'polypeptide(L)'
;MGATRPGLDRRGRLALYVSGFSTLAYGLLLILTLILPLYYVTGVLEGLVAFSYYRVTYYGTLIAVDELDRSSYMAIPLIISAVYMAVSGVNLLTALMEKEEYYTPLRLCFTGGLVAVVSSSVFMGVYTYYFVKAVSSLEVNLNQATSAGILILGGSKLNPLPYTWLLLNPMLQLATGLIALLSSAVALYLHHTPQQAEAA
;
A
#
# COMPACT_ATOMS: atom_id res chain seq x y z
N MET A 1 -34.63 6.34 19.63
CA MET A 1 -33.98 7.39 20.45
C MET A 1 -32.69 6.80 21.00
N GLY A 2 -31.61 6.93 20.22
CA GLY A 2 -30.33 6.32 20.53
C GLY A 2 -29.70 7.00 21.73
N ALA A 3 -29.43 6.23 22.78
CA ALA A 3 -28.71 6.70 23.95
C ALA A 3 -27.37 7.30 23.52
N THR A 4 -27.26 8.62 23.59
CA THR A 4 -25.97 9.33 23.54
C THR A 4 -25.15 8.83 24.72
N ARG A 5 -24.28 7.85 24.46
CA ARG A 5 -23.37 7.22 25.43
C ARG A 5 -22.40 8.26 26.03
N PRO A 6 -21.94 8.03 27.28
CA PRO A 6 -21.36 9.05 28.15
C PRO A 6 -20.14 9.73 27.51
N GLY A 7 -19.95 11.00 27.87
CA GLY A 7 -18.93 11.88 27.33
C GLY A 7 -17.56 11.21 27.29
N LEU A 8 -17.14 10.83 26.09
CA LEU A 8 -15.87 10.16 25.87
C LEU A 8 -14.72 11.06 26.34
N ASP A 9 -13.88 10.54 27.26
CA ASP A 9 -12.71 11.25 27.78
C ASP A 9 -11.83 11.74 26.61
N ARG A 10 -11.15 12.88 26.80
CA ARG A 10 -10.32 13.53 25.77
C ARG A 10 -9.31 12.54 25.15
N ARG A 11 -8.82 11.60 25.95
CA ARG A 11 -7.90 10.53 25.53
C ARG A 11 -8.56 9.53 24.58
N GLY A 12 -9.80 9.12 24.86
CA GLY A 12 -10.52 8.20 23.98
C GLY A 12 -10.86 8.84 22.64
N ARG A 13 -11.24 10.13 22.61
CA ARG A 13 -11.53 10.82 21.34
C ARG A 13 -10.29 10.93 20.48
N LEU A 14 -9.16 11.24 21.09
CA LEU A 14 -7.88 11.28 20.40
C LEU A 14 -7.51 9.91 19.82
N ALA A 15 -7.71 8.83 20.57
CA ALA A 15 -7.47 7.48 20.06
C ALA A 15 -8.35 7.14 18.84
N LEU A 16 -9.62 7.55 18.83
CA LEU A 16 -10.53 7.36 17.69
C LEU A 16 -10.05 8.12 16.45
N TYR A 17 -9.66 9.39 16.59
CA TYR A 17 -9.11 10.16 15.47
C TYR A 17 -7.80 9.56 14.95
N VAL A 18 -6.88 9.18 15.84
CA VAL A 18 -5.60 8.54 15.44
C VAL A 18 -5.87 7.23 14.70
N SER A 19 -6.84 6.44 15.15
CA SER A 19 -7.26 5.22 14.43
C SER A 19 -7.78 5.55 13.02
N GLY A 20 -8.73 6.47 12.89
CA GLY A 20 -9.29 6.83 11.58
C GLY A 20 -8.22 7.37 10.62
N PHE A 21 -7.37 8.29 11.09
CA PHE A 21 -6.30 8.86 10.28
C PHE A 21 -5.23 7.85 9.89
N SER A 22 -4.79 6.98 10.80
CA SER A 22 -3.77 5.98 10.49
C SER A 22 -4.28 4.90 9.53
N THR A 23 -5.51 4.43 9.69
CA THR A 23 -6.15 3.49 8.75
C THR A 23 -6.30 4.12 7.36
N LEU A 24 -6.74 5.38 7.29
CA LEU A 24 -6.84 6.12 6.03
C LEU A 24 -5.48 6.33 5.38
N ALA A 25 -4.49 6.79 6.16
CA ALA A 25 -3.14 7.06 5.67
C ALA A 25 -2.48 5.80 5.10
N TYR A 26 -2.64 4.65 5.75
CA TYR A 26 -2.15 3.38 5.21
C TYR A 26 -2.83 3.02 3.89
N GLY A 27 -4.17 3.13 3.81
CA GLY A 27 -4.91 2.85 2.58
C GLY A 27 -4.43 3.72 1.41
N LEU A 28 -4.24 5.02 1.65
CA LEU A 28 -3.72 5.95 0.65
C LEU A 28 -2.26 5.64 0.27
N LEU A 29 -1.39 5.35 1.26
CA LEU A 29 -0.01 4.97 1.00
C LEU A 29 0.06 3.74 0.09
N LEU A 30 -0.73 2.70 0.39
CA LEU A 30 -0.75 1.48 -0.40
C LEU A 30 -1.30 1.72 -1.81
N ILE A 31 -2.35 2.54 -1.97
CA ILE A 31 -2.84 2.97 -3.30
C ILE A 31 -1.73 3.66 -4.10
N LEU A 32 -1.03 4.61 -3.48
CA LEU A 32 0.06 5.35 -4.14
C LEU A 32 1.19 4.41 -4.56
N THR A 33 1.60 3.50 -3.69
CA THR A 33 2.63 2.49 -4.00
C THR A 33 2.22 1.59 -5.17
N LEU A 34 0.95 1.23 -5.29
CA LEU A 34 0.49 0.30 -6.32
C LEU A 34 0.27 0.98 -7.68
N ILE A 35 -0.21 2.23 -7.70
CA ILE A 35 -0.66 2.91 -8.92
C ILE A 35 0.41 3.83 -9.52
N LEU A 36 1.24 4.49 -8.71
CA LEU A 36 2.22 5.42 -9.26
C LEU A 36 3.29 4.66 -10.05
N PRO A 37 3.78 5.22 -11.17
CA PRO A 37 4.94 4.68 -11.85
C PRO A 37 6.15 4.80 -10.92
N LEU A 38 6.91 3.72 -10.76
CA LEU A 38 8.05 3.62 -9.85
C LEU A 38 9.38 3.69 -10.61
N TYR A 39 9.40 3.21 -11.84
CA TYR A 39 10.59 3.24 -12.68
C TYR A 39 10.26 3.76 -14.08
N TYR A 40 11.24 4.43 -14.67
CA TYR A 40 11.27 4.79 -16.07
C TYR A 40 12.45 4.08 -16.74
N VAL A 41 12.19 3.39 -17.84
CA VAL A 41 13.18 2.64 -18.62
C VAL A 41 13.53 3.45 -19.86
N THR A 42 14.81 3.59 -20.15
CA THR A 42 15.35 4.35 -21.30
C THR A 42 16.36 3.53 -22.10
N GLY A 43 16.38 3.69 -23.42
CA GLY A 43 17.36 3.07 -24.31
C GLY A 43 16.68 2.18 -25.35
N VAL A 44 17.13 0.94 -25.48
CA VAL A 44 16.52 -0.04 -26.41
C VAL A 44 15.09 -0.42 -25.96
N LEU A 45 14.88 -0.44 -24.65
CA LEU A 45 13.58 -0.52 -24.01
C LEU A 45 13.19 0.87 -23.52
N GLU A 46 11.95 1.26 -23.77
CA GLU A 46 11.40 2.54 -23.33
C GLU A 46 10.04 2.34 -22.68
N GLY A 47 9.83 2.92 -21.49
CA GLY A 47 8.56 2.74 -20.81
C GLY A 47 8.50 3.12 -19.34
N LEU A 48 7.33 2.90 -18.77
CA LEU A 48 7.03 3.12 -17.34
C LEU A 48 6.67 1.79 -16.69
N VAL A 49 7.13 1.60 -15.46
CA VAL A 49 6.81 0.43 -14.64
C VAL A 49 6.22 0.90 -13.31
N ALA A 50 4.96 0.56 -13.08
CA ALA A 50 4.30 0.64 -11.78
C ALA A 50 4.18 -0.77 -11.19
N PHE A 51 3.75 -0.86 -9.93
CA PHE A 51 3.57 -2.17 -9.30
C PHE A 51 2.35 -2.94 -9.86
N SER A 52 1.29 -2.20 -10.22
CA SER A 52 0.02 -2.74 -10.73
C SER A 52 -0.12 -2.78 -12.25
N TYR A 53 0.77 -2.10 -12.98
CA TYR A 53 0.79 -2.11 -14.44
C TYR A 53 2.17 -1.71 -14.95
N TYR A 54 2.42 -2.00 -16.23
CA TYR A 54 3.59 -1.50 -16.93
C TYR A 54 3.23 -1.18 -18.37
N ARG A 55 4.02 -0.29 -18.97
CA ARG A 55 3.98 0.01 -20.41
C ARG A 55 5.40 0.12 -20.89
N VAL A 56 5.94 -1.00 -21.38
CA VAL A 56 7.31 -1.09 -21.89
C VAL A 56 7.26 -1.44 -23.38
N THR A 57 8.07 -0.74 -24.15
CA THR A 57 8.19 -0.92 -25.59
C THR A 57 9.61 -1.28 -25.97
N TYR A 58 9.77 -2.17 -26.95
CA TYR A 58 11.02 -2.52 -27.61
C TYR A 58 10.96 -2.00 -29.04
N TYR A 59 11.79 -1.02 -29.38
CA TYR A 59 11.74 -0.32 -30.68
C TYR A 59 10.31 0.09 -31.12
N GLY A 60 9.52 0.65 -30.19
CA GLY A 60 8.16 1.12 -30.44
C GLY A 60 7.07 0.03 -30.42
N THR A 61 7.42 -1.24 -30.27
CA THR A 61 6.45 -2.34 -30.11
C THR A 61 6.26 -2.68 -28.64
N LEU A 62 5.01 -2.75 -28.17
CA LEU A 62 4.72 -3.14 -26.79
C LEU A 62 5.17 -4.59 -26.53
N ILE A 63 5.90 -4.81 -25.45
CA ILE A 63 6.32 -6.15 -25.03
C ILE A 63 5.57 -6.58 -23.78
N ALA A 64 5.31 -7.87 -23.67
CA ALA A 64 4.83 -8.49 -22.44
C ALA A 64 6.01 -9.05 -21.64
N VAL A 65 6.00 -8.86 -20.33
CA VAL A 65 7.02 -9.38 -19.42
C VAL A 65 6.30 -10.17 -18.33
N ASP A 66 6.41 -11.50 -18.39
CA ASP A 66 5.67 -12.45 -17.55
C ASP A 66 5.77 -12.13 -16.05
N GLU A 67 6.94 -11.70 -15.57
CA GLU A 67 7.13 -11.37 -14.16
C GLU A 67 6.43 -10.07 -13.75
N LEU A 68 6.35 -9.07 -14.65
CA LEU A 68 5.58 -7.84 -14.40
C LEU A 68 4.08 -8.09 -14.49
N ASP A 69 3.64 -8.98 -15.38
CA ASP A 69 2.25 -9.44 -15.43
C ASP A 69 1.85 -10.10 -14.11
N ARG A 70 2.69 -11.01 -13.58
CA ARG A 70 2.46 -11.66 -12.27
C ARG A 70 2.41 -10.66 -11.13
N SER A 71 3.31 -9.67 -11.09
CA SER A 71 3.27 -8.59 -10.11
C SER A 71 1.94 -7.82 -10.18
N SER A 72 1.50 -7.51 -11.40
CA SER A 72 0.26 -6.76 -11.65
C SER A 72 -0.98 -7.55 -11.17
N TYR A 73 -1.04 -8.85 -11.42
CA TYR A 73 -2.12 -9.70 -10.90
C TYR A 73 -2.12 -9.79 -9.37
N MET A 74 -0.93 -9.90 -8.76
CA MET A 74 -0.77 -9.94 -7.29
C MET A 74 -1.04 -8.58 -6.63
N ALA A 75 -1.05 -7.49 -7.39
CA ALA A 75 -1.47 -6.17 -6.91
C ALA A 75 -2.99 -6.08 -6.67
N ILE A 76 -3.81 -6.87 -7.37
CA ILE A 76 -5.28 -6.77 -7.31
C ILE A 76 -5.81 -6.96 -5.87
N PRO A 77 -5.43 -8.04 -5.14
CA PRO A 77 -5.85 -8.18 -3.74
C PRO A 77 -5.37 -7.04 -2.84
N LEU A 78 -4.17 -6.51 -3.10
CA LEU A 78 -3.63 -5.37 -2.34
C LEU A 78 -4.40 -4.08 -2.60
N ILE A 79 -4.87 -3.85 -3.84
CA ILE A 79 -5.73 -2.71 -4.18
C ILE A 79 -7.06 -2.81 -3.42
N ILE A 80 -7.68 -4.00 -3.39
CA ILE A 80 -8.93 -4.22 -2.66
C ILE A 80 -8.74 -3.92 -1.17
N SER A 81 -7.66 -4.42 -0.56
CA SER A 81 -7.30 -4.11 0.83
C SER A 81 -7.11 -2.61 1.06
N ALA A 82 -6.43 -1.92 0.14
CA ALA A 82 -6.14 -0.50 0.26
C ALA A 82 -7.42 0.35 0.21
N VAL A 83 -8.33 0.03 -0.72
CA VAL A 83 -9.65 0.68 -0.83
C VAL A 83 -10.48 0.42 0.42
N TYR A 84 -10.53 -0.82 0.90
CA TYR A 84 -11.24 -1.17 2.13
C TYR A 84 -10.76 -0.35 3.33
N MET A 85 -9.44 -0.18 3.47
CA MET A 85 -8.87 0.62 4.55
C MET A 85 -9.15 2.11 4.41
N ALA A 86 -9.01 2.66 3.21
CA ALA A 86 -9.34 4.06 2.95
C ALA A 86 -10.81 4.36 3.30
N VAL A 87 -11.73 3.52 2.84
CA VAL A 87 -13.16 3.65 3.15
C VAL A 87 -13.44 3.50 4.64
N SER A 88 -12.81 2.51 5.30
CA SER A 88 -12.99 2.31 6.76
C SER A 88 -12.52 3.52 7.56
N GLY A 89 -11.37 4.10 7.21
CA GLY A 89 -10.84 5.31 7.84
C GLY A 89 -11.74 6.53 7.63
N VAL A 90 -12.22 6.74 6.40
CA VAL A 90 -13.18 7.82 6.09
C VAL A 90 -14.48 7.64 6.86
N ASN A 91 -15.03 6.42 6.91
CA ASN A 91 -16.27 6.13 7.63
C ASN A 91 -16.13 6.42 9.14
N LEU A 92 -14.99 6.10 9.74
CA LEU A 92 -14.77 6.42 11.16
C LEU A 92 -14.65 7.93 11.37
N LEU A 93 -13.88 8.64 10.52
CA LEU A 93 -13.71 10.08 10.66
C LEU A 93 -15.02 10.86 10.44
N THR A 94 -15.82 10.47 9.46
CA THR A 94 -17.14 11.05 9.19
C THR A 94 -18.09 10.82 10.37
N ALA A 95 -18.20 9.59 10.87
CA ALA A 95 -19.01 9.29 12.06
C ALA A 95 -18.59 10.12 13.29
N LEU A 96 -17.29 10.38 13.47
CA LEU A 96 -16.80 11.24 14.55
C LEU A 96 -17.16 12.72 14.35
N MET A 97 -17.11 13.22 13.12
CA MET A 97 -17.47 14.61 12.78
C MET A 97 -18.97 14.86 12.93
N GLU A 98 -19.79 13.91 12.50
CA GLU A 98 -21.25 13.97 12.56
C GLU A 98 -21.80 13.59 13.94
N LYS A 99 -20.92 13.16 14.87
CA LYS A 99 -21.26 12.71 16.23
C LYS A 99 -22.23 11.52 16.23
N GLU A 100 -22.12 10.67 15.23
CA GLU A 100 -22.90 9.44 15.08
C GLU A 100 -22.27 8.27 15.87
N GLU A 101 -22.93 7.11 15.82
CA GLU A 101 -22.43 5.88 16.44
C GLU A 101 -21.17 5.37 15.73
N TYR A 102 -20.02 5.58 16.35
CA TYR A 102 -18.71 5.26 15.78
C TYR A 102 -18.24 3.81 16.06
N TYR A 103 -19.01 3.00 16.78
CA TYR A 103 -18.57 1.65 17.20
C TYR A 103 -18.40 0.69 16.01
N THR A 104 -19.33 0.71 15.05
CA THR A 104 -19.23 -0.11 13.84
C THR A 104 -18.07 0.34 12.93
N PRO A 105 -17.93 1.64 12.60
CA PRO A 105 -16.74 2.13 11.88
C PRO A 105 -15.41 1.84 12.57
N LEU A 106 -15.37 1.86 13.91
CA LEU A 106 -14.18 1.52 14.68
C LEU A 106 -13.81 0.04 14.54
N ARG A 107 -14.80 -0.87 14.57
CA ARG A 107 -14.56 -2.30 14.30
C ARG A 107 -14.01 -2.52 12.89
N LEU A 108 -14.52 -1.79 11.89
CA LEU A 108 -13.99 -1.82 10.53
C LEU A 108 -12.53 -1.34 10.45
N CYS A 109 -12.16 -0.30 11.20
CA CYS A 109 -10.76 0.15 11.27
C CYS A 109 -9.86 -0.90 11.93
N PHE A 110 -10.33 -1.61 12.94
CA PHE A 110 -9.59 -2.69 13.58
C PHE A 110 -9.37 -3.88 12.65
N THR A 111 -10.41 -4.35 11.97
CA THR A 111 -10.27 -5.39 10.94
C THR A 111 -9.40 -4.91 9.78
N GLY A 112 -9.50 -3.63 9.41
CA GLY A 112 -8.59 -2.95 8.49
C GLY A 112 -7.13 -3.01 8.94
N GLY A 113 -6.85 -2.77 10.22
CA GLY A 113 -5.51 -2.90 10.79
C GLY A 113 -4.95 -4.33 10.69
N LEU A 114 -5.77 -5.35 10.93
CA LEU A 114 -5.36 -6.75 10.72
C LEU A 114 -5.03 -7.04 9.25
N VAL A 115 -5.89 -6.57 8.35
CA VAL A 115 -5.67 -6.65 6.89
C VAL A 115 -4.39 -5.91 6.49
N ALA A 116 -4.08 -4.78 7.13
CA ALA A 116 -2.86 -4.01 6.87
C ALA A 116 -1.60 -4.83 7.16
N VAL A 117 -1.53 -5.48 8.32
CA VAL A 117 -0.38 -6.32 8.69
C VAL A 117 -0.19 -7.47 7.72
N VAL A 118 -1.27 -8.16 7.34
CA VAL A 118 -1.20 -9.23 6.33
C VAL A 118 -0.78 -8.69 4.97
N SER A 119 -1.40 -7.58 4.53
CA SER A 119 -1.09 -6.95 3.23
C SER A 119 0.34 -6.46 3.16
N SER A 120 0.91 -5.96 4.27
CA SER A 120 2.32 -5.54 4.33
C SER A 120 3.29 -6.71 4.14
N SER A 121 2.96 -7.88 4.71
CA SER A 121 3.74 -9.11 4.52
C SER A 121 3.64 -9.62 3.07
N VAL A 122 2.43 -9.61 2.50
CA VAL A 122 2.20 -9.98 1.10
C VAL A 122 2.95 -9.03 0.16
N PHE A 123 2.84 -7.72 0.39
CA PHE A 123 3.58 -6.70 -0.36
C PHE A 123 5.08 -6.95 -0.31
N MET A 124 5.65 -7.21 0.86
CA MET A 124 7.08 -7.51 1.02
C MET A 124 7.50 -8.75 0.21
N GLY A 125 6.69 -9.81 0.21
CA GLY A 125 6.93 -11.02 -0.58
C GLY A 125 6.90 -10.73 -2.09
N VAL A 126 5.86 -10.05 -2.56
CA VAL A 126 5.72 -9.72 -3.99
C VAL A 126 6.82 -8.78 -4.46
N TYR A 127 7.13 -7.76 -3.66
CA TYR A 127 8.21 -6.81 -3.93
C TYR A 127 9.57 -7.52 -4.07
N THR A 128 9.93 -8.35 -3.09
CA THR A 128 11.26 -8.96 -3.01
C THR A 128 11.46 -10.04 -4.09
N TYR A 129 10.46 -10.89 -4.33
CA TYR A 129 10.62 -12.06 -5.21
C TYR A 129 10.24 -11.81 -6.67
N TYR A 130 9.22 -11.01 -6.92
CA TYR A 130 8.73 -10.77 -8.29
C TYR A 130 9.17 -9.42 -8.80
N PHE A 131 8.81 -8.34 -8.10
CA PHE A 131 8.96 -6.99 -8.64
C PHE A 131 10.41 -6.56 -8.82
N VAL A 132 11.27 -6.72 -7.81
CA VAL A 132 12.70 -6.36 -7.92
C VAL A 132 13.39 -7.16 -9.02
N LYS A 133 13.11 -8.46 -9.10
CA LYS A 133 13.68 -9.33 -10.14
C LYS A 133 13.23 -8.91 -11.53
N ALA A 134 11.93 -8.68 -11.72
CA ALA A 134 11.33 -8.25 -12.98
C ALA A 134 11.82 -6.88 -13.44
N VAL A 135 12.00 -5.97 -12.49
CA VAL A 135 12.59 -4.66 -12.78
C VAL A 135 14.04 -4.86 -13.19
N SER A 136 14.87 -5.56 -12.40
CA SER A 136 16.29 -5.75 -12.72
C SER A 136 16.56 -6.41 -14.08
N SER A 137 15.65 -7.26 -14.59
CA SER A 137 15.80 -7.88 -15.91
C SER A 137 15.58 -6.91 -17.08
N LEU A 138 15.01 -5.72 -16.83
CA LEU A 138 14.85 -4.68 -17.84
C LEU A 138 16.13 -3.86 -18.05
N GLU A 139 17.13 -3.96 -17.17
CA GLU A 139 18.44 -3.36 -17.39
C GLU A 139 19.32 -4.34 -18.17
N VAL A 140 19.37 -4.15 -19.49
CA VAL A 140 20.03 -5.08 -20.41
C VAL A 140 21.11 -4.34 -21.17
N ASN A 141 22.26 -4.99 -21.35
CA ASN A 141 23.27 -4.59 -22.32
C ASN A 141 23.32 -5.66 -23.40
N LEU A 142 22.83 -5.33 -24.61
CA LEU A 142 22.74 -6.26 -25.73
C LEU A 142 24.01 -6.29 -26.57
N ASN A 143 25.08 -5.61 -26.14
CA ASN A 143 26.34 -5.62 -26.88
C ASN A 143 26.93 -7.05 -26.90
N GLN A 144 27.08 -7.62 -28.09
CA GLN A 144 27.65 -8.95 -28.27
C GLN A 144 29.00 -8.88 -28.97
N ALA A 145 29.99 -9.57 -28.42
CA ALA A 145 31.26 -9.79 -29.10
C ALA A 145 31.11 -10.98 -30.05
N THR A 146 31.32 -10.74 -31.34
CA THR A 146 31.31 -11.77 -32.39
C THR A 146 32.70 -11.91 -32.99
N SER A 147 32.93 -12.98 -33.76
CA SER A 147 34.20 -13.19 -34.47
C SER A 147 34.52 -12.09 -35.50
N ALA A 148 33.53 -11.28 -35.89
CA ALA A 148 33.68 -10.16 -36.82
C ALA A 148 33.85 -8.80 -36.11
N GLY A 149 33.83 -8.74 -34.77
CA GLY A 149 33.90 -7.52 -33.97
C GLY A 149 32.76 -7.38 -32.95
N ILE A 150 32.62 -6.19 -32.36
CA ILE A 150 31.60 -5.89 -31.35
C ILE A 150 30.33 -5.38 -32.04
N LEU A 151 29.22 -6.11 -31.88
CA LEU A 151 27.90 -5.68 -32.31
C LEU A 151 27.27 -4.83 -31.20
N ILE A 152 27.13 -3.53 -31.43
CA ILE A 152 26.50 -2.60 -30.48
C ILE A 152 25.00 -2.56 -30.79
N LEU A 153 24.23 -3.38 -30.08
CA LEU A 153 22.77 -3.41 -30.18
C LEU A 153 22.09 -2.42 -29.22
N GLY A 154 22.89 -1.71 -28.41
CA GLY A 154 22.42 -0.77 -27.40
C GLY A 154 22.11 -1.46 -26.07
N GLY A 155 21.67 -0.66 -25.11
CA GLY A 155 21.23 -1.16 -23.81
C GLY A 155 20.06 -0.35 -23.27
N SER A 156 19.45 -0.87 -22.22
CA SER A 156 18.38 -0.23 -21.47
C SER A 156 18.88 0.07 -20.05
N LYS A 157 18.49 1.24 -19.55
CA LYS A 157 18.78 1.67 -18.17
C LYS A 157 17.49 1.90 -17.41
N LEU A 158 17.52 1.56 -16.14
CA LEU A 158 16.45 1.83 -15.20
C LEU A 158 16.72 3.10 -14.42
N ASN A 159 15.75 4.00 -14.43
CA ASN A 159 15.79 5.24 -13.69
C ASN A 159 14.66 5.19 -12.65
N PRO A 160 14.98 5.04 -11.35
CA PRO A 160 13.97 5.13 -10.30
C PRO A 160 13.44 6.55 -10.19
N LEU A 161 12.13 6.69 -10.00
CA LEU A 161 11.50 7.99 -9.73
C LEU A 161 11.79 8.46 -8.29
N PRO A 162 11.70 9.77 -7.99
CA PRO A 162 12.16 10.33 -6.71
C PRO A 162 11.48 9.78 -5.46
N TYR A 163 10.27 9.24 -5.58
CA TYR A 163 9.48 8.69 -4.48
C TYR A 163 9.58 7.16 -4.36
N THR A 164 10.25 6.49 -5.29
CA THR A 164 10.30 5.03 -5.38
C THR A 164 10.90 4.39 -4.15
N TRP A 165 11.99 4.95 -3.62
CA TRP A 165 12.64 4.46 -2.40
C TRP A 165 11.73 4.53 -1.17
N LEU A 166 10.81 5.50 -1.12
CA LEU A 166 9.85 5.65 -0.03
C LEU A 166 8.69 4.67 -0.19
N LEU A 167 8.05 4.65 -1.37
CA LEU A 167 6.85 3.85 -1.62
C LEU A 167 7.12 2.35 -1.62
N LEU A 168 8.33 1.93 -2.03
CA LEU A 168 8.75 0.53 -2.02
C LEU A 168 9.41 0.08 -0.72
N ASN A 169 9.46 0.95 0.31
CA ASN A 169 10.06 0.56 1.59
C ASN A 169 9.13 -0.39 2.37
N PRO A 170 9.49 -1.68 2.53
CA PRO A 170 8.62 -2.64 3.21
C PRO A 170 8.47 -2.32 4.71
N MET A 171 9.48 -1.69 5.33
CA MET A 171 9.41 -1.28 6.74
C MET A 171 8.43 -0.13 6.94
N LEU A 172 8.29 0.77 5.96
CA LEU A 172 7.29 1.84 6.01
C LEU A 172 5.87 1.25 5.98
N GLN A 173 5.62 0.29 5.08
CA GLN A 173 4.33 -0.40 5.00
C GLN A 173 4.03 -1.16 6.29
N LEU A 174 4.98 -1.92 6.82
CA LEU A 174 4.79 -2.65 8.07
C LEU A 174 4.54 -1.70 9.26
N ALA A 175 5.34 -0.65 9.40
CA ALA A 175 5.22 0.31 10.51
C ALA A 175 3.87 1.03 10.48
N THR A 176 3.44 1.51 9.32
CA THR A 176 2.16 2.20 9.17
C THR A 176 0.96 1.24 9.37
N GLY A 177 1.07 0.00 8.91
CA GLY A 177 0.07 -1.04 9.16
C GLY A 177 -0.06 -1.39 10.65
N LEU A 178 1.07 -1.50 11.36
CA LEU A 178 1.09 -1.71 12.81
C LEU A 178 0.51 -0.52 13.57
N ILE A 179 0.79 0.71 13.16
CA ILE A 179 0.19 1.92 13.76
C ILE A 179 -1.33 1.89 13.60
N ALA A 180 -1.85 1.53 12.42
CA ALA A 180 -3.29 1.40 12.20
C ALA A 180 -3.93 0.32 13.09
N LEU A 181 -3.28 -0.83 13.25
CA LEU A 181 -3.76 -1.91 14.12
C LEU A 181 -3.70 -1.52 15.61
N LEU A 182 -2.58 -1.00 16.08
CA LEU A 182 -2.39 -0.67 17.49
C LEU A 182 -3.29 0.49 17.93
N SER A 183 -3.44 1.52 17.10
CA SER A 183 -4.32 2.66 17.41
C SER A 183 -5.80 2.24 17.48
N SER A 184 -6.27 1.40 16.56
CA SER A 184 -7.63 0.86 16.58
C SER A 184 -7.86 -0.10 17.75
N ALA A 185 -6.88 -0.93 18.10
CA ALA A 185 -6.95 -1.81 19.27
C ALA A 185 -7.03 -1.03 20.58
N VAL A 186 -6.20 0.02 20.74
CA VAL A 186 -6.25 0.91 21.90
C VAL A 186 -7.59 1.63 21.98
N ALA A 187 -8.10 2.14 20.86
CA ALA A 187 -9.40 2.81 20.82
C ALA A 187 -10.55 1.86 21.21
N LEU A 188 -10.52 0.60 20.77
CA LEU A 188 -11.49 -0.42 21.20
C LEU A 188 -11.36 -0.75 22.69
N TYR A 189 -10.15 -0.92 23.20
CA TYR A 189 -9.89 -1.23 24.60
C TYR A 189 -10.41 -0.14 25.54
N LEU A 190 -10.09 1.13 25.23
CA LEU A 190 -10.56 2.30 25.97
C LEU A 190 -12.07 2.49 25.92
N HIS A 191 -12.75 1.88 24.95
CA HIS A 191 -14.20 1.91 24.85
C HIS A 191 -14.87 0.75 25.62
N HIS A 192 -14.23 -0.42 25.71
CA HIS A 192 -14.78 -1.53 26.49
C HIS A 192 -14.57 -1.41 28.00
N THR A 193 -13.48 -0.78 28.45
CA THR A 193 -13.22 -0.54 29.89
C THR A 193 -14.30 0.26 30.62
N PRO A 194 -14.88 1.35 30.06
CA PRO A 194 -15.95 2.08 30.75
C PRO A 194 -17.28 1.31 30.83
N GLN A 195 -17.56 0.36 29.92
CA GLN A 195 -18.80 -0.44 29.98
C GLN A 195 -18.81 -1.47 31.11
N GLN A 196 -17.65 -1.93 31.59
CA GLN A 196 -17.57 -2.89 32.70
C GLN A 196 -17.71 -2.22 34.08
N ALA A 197 -17.35 -0.93 34.19
CA ALA A 197 -17.47 -0.17 35.44
C ALA A 197 -18.90 0.28 35.75
N GLU A 198 -19.77 0.42 34.73
CA GLU A 198 -21.20 0.74 34.92
C GLU A 198 -22.08 -0.50 35.18
N ALA A 199 -21.52 -1.71 35.05
CA ALA A 199 -22.24 -2.98 35.19
C ALA A 199 -21.88 -3.78 36.47
N ALA A 200 -21.03 -3.22 37.34
CA ALA A 200 -20.62 -3.78 38.63
C ALA A 200 -21.10 -2.87 39.77
#